data_AF-A0A923CCD9-F1
#
_entry.id   AF-A0A923CCD9-F1
#
_cell.length_a   1.000
_cell.length_b   1.000
_cell.length_c   1.000
_cell.angle_alpha   90.00
_cell.angle_beta   90.00
_cell.angle_gamma   90.00
#
_symmetry.space_group_name_H-M   'P 1'
#
loop_
_entity.id
_entity.type
_entity.pdbx_description
1 polymer ?
#
loop_
_entity_poly.entity_id
_entity_poly.type
_entity_poly.pdbx_seq_one_letter_code
_entity_poly.pdbx_strand_id
1 'polypeptide(L)'
;MEVDMGKTAVTMRELQKMSAATIKALPHAVPITSGDETVGMLMPLNRPDPERMKAVLDRIEEHYNALPEDTKQWLERFLEERER
;
A
#
# COMPACT_ATOMS: atom_id res chain seq x y z
N MET A 1 21.89 1.34 14.97
CA MET A 1 21.94 1.86 13.59
C MET A 1 20.56 2.44 13.34
N GLU A 2 20.47 3.76 13.30
CA GLU A 2 19.22 4.50 13.12
C GLU A 2 18.76 4.27 11.68
N VAL A 3 17.61 3.63 11.51
CA VAL A 3 17.02 3.44 10.18
C VAL A 3 16.22 4.70 9.90
N ASP A 4 16.70 5.52 8.98
CA ASP A 4 15.97 6.67 8.46
C ASP A 4 14.59 6.22 7.98
N MET A 5 13.55 6.66 8.71
CA MET A 5 12.15 6.30 8.48
C MET A 5 11.54 6.98 7.24
N GLY A 6 12.35 7.72 6.47
CA GLY A 6 12.01 8.30 5.17
C GLY A 6 12.54 7.54 3.95
N LYS A 7 13.16 6.36 4.10
CA LYS A 7 13.76 5.64 2.95
C LYS A 7 12.73 5.26 1.89
N THR A 8 12.85 5.89 0.72
CA THR A 8 12.01 5.68 -0.47
C THR A 8 12.24 4.31 -1.11
N ALA A 9 13.37 3.65 -0.84
CA ALA A 9 13.70 2.30 -1.31
C ALA A 9 14.75 1.63 -0.41
N VAL A 10 14.81 0.30 -0.46
CA VAL A 10 15.79 -0.55 0.23
C VAL A 10 16.59 -1.33 -0.80
N THR A 11 17.92 -1.26 -0.75
CA THR A 11 18.75 -2.09 -1.64
C THR A 11 18.74 -3.56 -1.20
N MET A 12 19.04 -4.49 -2.11
CA MET A 12 19.20 -5.92 -1.77
C MET A 12 20.21 -6.17 -0.63
N ARG A 13 21.29 -5.38 -0.55
CA ARG A 13 22.31 -5.49 0.51
C ARG A 13 21.79 -5.00 1.86
N GLU A 14 20.94 -3.99 1.88
CA GLU A 14 20.30 -3.51 3.10
C GLU A 14 19.24 -4.49 3.57
N LEU A 15 18.43 -5.03 2.65
CA LEU A 15 17.42 -6.04 2.94
C LEU A 15 18.02 -7.23 3.70
N GLN A 16 19.17 -7.74 3.25
CA GLN A 16 19.89 -8.85 3.90
C GLN A 16 20.33 -8.55 5.36
N LYS A 17 20.41 -7.28 5.75
CA LYS A 17 20.82 -6.84 7.10
C LYS A 17 19.63 -6.47 7.99
N MET A 18 18.43 -6.35 7.42
CA MET A 18 17.25 -5.95 8.17
C MET A 18 16.75 -7.10 9.04
N SER A 19 16.39 -6.79 10.27
CA SER A 19 15.71 -7.75 11.15
C SER A 19 14.22 -7.83 10.81
N ALA A 20 13.57 -8.92 11.17
CA ALA A 20 12.12 -9.05 11.05
C ALA A 20 11.36 -7.93 11.80
N ALA A 21 11.89 -7.47 12.94
CA ALA A 21 11.31 -6.36 13.70
C ALA A 21 11.41 -5.03 12.93
N THR A 22 12.55 -4.78 12.27
CA THR A 22 12.74 -3.60 11.41
C THR A 22 11.78 -3.62 10.22
N ILE A 23 11.59 -4.79 9.60
CA ILE A 23 10.65 -4.95 8.47
C ILE A 23 9.21 -4.69 8.95
N LYS A 24 8.79 -5.22 10.10
CA LYS A 24 7.45 -4.97 10.66
C LYS A 24 7.18 -3.52 11.01
N ALA A 25 8.21 -2.78 11.40
CA ALA A 25 8.11 -1.37 11.76
C ALA A 25 8.03 -0.44 10.53
N LEU A 26 8.13 -0.96 9.30
CA LEU A 26 7.98 -0.16 8.10
C LEU A 26 6.55 0.43 8.04
N PRO A 27 6.40 1.74 7.76
CA PRO A 27 5.10 2.39 7.75
C PRO A 27 4.22 2.00 6.55
N HIS A 28 4.84 1.56 5.45
CA HIS A 28 4.17 1.16 4.22
C HIS A 28 5.05 0.18 3.43
N ALA A 29 4.55 -0.26 2.27
CA ALA A 29 5.29 -1.02 1.28
C ALA A 29 6.53 -0.26 0.80
N VAL A 30 7.72 -0.84 0.90
CA VAL A 30 8.95 -0.18 0.45
C VAL A 30 9.55 -0.91 -0.76
N PRO A 31 9.87 -0.22 -1.86
CA PRO A 31 10.57 -0.81 -3.01
C PRO A 31 11.91 -1.43 -2.64
N ILE A 32 12.22 -2.57 -3.26
CA ILE A 32 13.53 -3.23 -3.19
C ILE A 32 14.28 -2.97 -4.50
N THR A 33 15.49 -2.41 -4.42
CA THR A 33 16.30 -2.08 -5.59
C THR A 33 17.58 -2.91 -5.72
N SER A 34 17.99 -3.14 -6.96
CA SER A 34 19.28 -3.72 -7.34
C SER A 34 19.93 -2.84 -8.40
N GLY A 35 20.93 -2.05 -8.02
CA GLY A 35 21.39 -0.95 -8.86
C GLY A 35 20.28 0.09 -9.01
N ASP A 36 19.97 0.46 -10.26
CA ASP A 36 18.92 1.44 -10.59
C ASP A 36 17.54 0.81 -10.85
N GLU A 37 17.43 -0.52 -10.78
CA GLU A 37 16.18 -1.23 -11.04
C GLU A 37 15.44 -1.58 -9.75
N THR A 38 14.12 -1.37 -9.75
CA THR A 38 13.23 -1.92 -8.72
C THR A 38 12.88 -3.36 -9.07
N VAL A 39 13.25 -4.28 -8.19
CA VAL A 39 13.12 -5.74 -8.41
C VAL A 39 12.03 -6.37 -7.56
N GLY A 40 11.45 -5.64 -6.61
CA GLY A 40 10.37 -6.13 -5.77
C GLY A 40 9.85 -5.11 -4.77
N MET A 41 8.90 -5.52 -3.94
CA MET A 41 8.32 -4.72 -2.87
C MET A 41 8.45 -5.47 -1.54
N LEU A 42 8.95 -4.79 -0.52
CA LEU A 42 8.97 -5.26 0.85
C LEU A 42 7.69 -4.81 1.55
N MET A 43 6.81 -5.76 1.84
CA MET A 43 5.51 -5.52 2.45
C MET A 43 5.53 -5.87 3.95
N PRO A 44 5.38 -4.90 4.87
CA PRO A 44 5.17 -5.21 6.28
C PRO A 44 3.82 -5.91 6.47
N LEU A 45 3.85 -7.18 6.90
CA LEU A 45 2.64 -7.93 7.24
C LEU A 45 2.20 -7.61 8.67
N ASN A 46 1.31 -6.63 8.78
CA ASN A 46 0.68 -6.26 10.05
C ASN A 46 -0.72 -6.84 10.13
N ARG A 47 -1.14 -7.26 11.33
CA ARG A 47 -2.53 -7.64 11.55
C ARG A 47 -3.39 -6.39 11.29
N PRO A 48 -4.38 -6.45 10.40
CA PRO A 48 -5.23 -5.31 10.15
C PRO A 48 -5.95 -4.95 11.45
N ASP A 49 -5.98 -3.66 11.76
CA ASP A 49 -6.83 -3.10 12.80
C ASP A 49 -8.27 -3.05 12.24
N PRO A 50 -9.20 -3.88 12.76
CA PRO A 50 -10.55 -3.98 12.20
C PRO A 50 -11.31 -2.66 12.29
N GLU A 51 -11.12 -1.87 13.34
CA GLU A 51 -11.80 -0.59 13.53
C GLU A 51 -11.28 0.44 12.54
N ARG A 52 -9.96 0.51 12.38
CA ARG A 52 -9.34 1.39 11.38
C ARG A 52 -9.73 1.00 9.96
N MET A 53 -9.82 -0.30 9.66
CA MET A 53 -10.26 -0.78 8.35
C MET A 53 -11.71 -0.41 8.09
N LYS A 54 -12.60 -0.62 9.06
CA LYS A 54 -14.00 -0.20 8.98
C LYS A 54 -14.11 1.30 8.70
N ALA A 55 -13.38 2.13 9.44
CA ALA A 55 -13.39 3.58 9.24
C ALA A 55 -12.92 4.01 7.84
N VAL A 56 -11.98 3.27 7.22
CA VAL A 56 -11.56 3.53 5.84
C VAL A 56 -12.66 3.14 4.85
N LEU A 57 -13.29 1.97 5.03
CA LEU A 57 -14.38 1.51 4.17
C LEU A 57 -15.60 2.43 4.26
N ASP A 58 -15.99 2.84 5.47
CA ASP A 58 -17.09 3.78 5.69
C ASP A 58 -16.83 5.10 4.92
N ARG A 59 -15.60 5.63 4.95
CA ARG A 59 -15.22 6.84 4.20
C ARG A 59 -15.27 6.66 2.70
N ILE A 60 -14.87 5.49 2.19
CA ILE A 60 -14.95 5.16 0.76
C ILE A 60 -16.41 5.12 0.33
N GLU A 61 -17.28 4.48 1.13
CA GLU A 61 -18.71 4.39 0.87
C GLU A 61 -19.40 5.76 0.96
N GLU A 62 -19.09 6.58 1.97
CA GLU A 62 -19.56 7.97 2.07
C GLU A 62 -19.17 8.78 0.83
N HIS A 63 -17.91 8.69 0.41
CA HIS A 63 -17.42 9.39 -0.77
C HIS A 63 -18.12 8.90 -2.04
N TYR A 64 -18.25 7.58 -2.22
CA TYR A 64 -18.97 6.98 -3.33
C TYR A 64 -20.42 7.47 -3.38
N ASN A 65 -21.12 7.46 -2.25
CA ASN A 65 -22.51 7.87 -2.16
C ASN A 65 -22.72 9.34 -2.53
N ALA A 66 -21.75 10.20 -2.21
CA ALA A 66 -21.74 11.61 -2.55
C ALA A 66 -21.41 11.91 -4.03
N LEU A 67 -20.96 10.92 -4.81
CA LEU A 67 -20.66 11.13 -6.23
C LEU A 67 -21.94 11.40 -7.05
N PRO A 68 -21.84 12.24 -8.09
CA PRO A 68 -22.86 12.35 -9.12
C PRO A 68 -23.18 11.00 -9.77
N GLU A 69 -24.44 10.82 -10.18
CA GLU A 69 -24.94 9.56 -10.74
C GLU A 69 -24.24 9.15 -12.04
N ASP A 70 -23.94 10.11 -12.91
CA ASP A 70 -23.17 9.89 -14.14
C ASP A 70 -21.74 9.38 -13.85
N THR A 71 -21.13 9.85 -12.77
CA THR A 71 -19.81 9.42 -12.30
C THR A 71 -19.85 7.99 -11.76
N LYS A 72 -20.89 7.63 -11.01
CA LYS A 72 -21.11 6.24 -10.54
C LYS A 72 -21.26 5.28 -11.71
N GLN A 73 -22.10 5.62 -12.69
CA GLN A 73 -22.30 4.81 -13.90
C GLN A 73 -21.04 4.67 -14.77
N TRP A 74 -20.20 5.70 -14.80
CA TRP A 74 -18.89 5.59 -15.44
C TRP A 74 -17.94 4.66 -14.67
N LEU A 75 -17.86 4.76 -13.34
CA LEU A 75 -17.04 3.89 -12.50
C LEU A 75 -17.45 2.42 -12.63
N GLU A 76 -18.75 2.13 -12.59
CA GLU A 76 -19.28 0.76 -12.73
C GLU A 76 -18.86 0.14 -14.06
N ARG A 77 -19.05 0.86 -15.18
CA ARG A 77 -18.61 0.39 -16.51
C ARG A 77 -17.10 0.14 -16.57
N PHE A 78 -16.31 1.06 -16.03
CA PHE A 78 -14.85 0.92 -16.01
C PHE A 78 -14.41 -0.34 -15.23
N LEU A 79 -15.07 -0.64 -14.12
CA LEU A 79 -14.77 -1.82 -13.31
C LEU A 79 -15.18 -3.12 -14.02
N GLU A 80 -16.36 -3.15 -14.64
CA GLU A 80 -16.83 -4.30 -15.43
C GLU A 80 -15.90 -4.62 -16.61
N GLU A 81 -15.39 -3.59 -17.29
CA GLU A 81 -14.46 -3.76 -18.41
C GLU A 81 -13.11 -4.37 -17.98
N ARG A 82 -12.65 -4.08 -16.76
CA ARG A 82 -11.38 -4.61 -16.22
C ARG A 82 -11.48 -6.08 -15.80
N GLU A 83 -12.68 -6.55 -15.47
CA GLU A 83 -12.93 -7.92 -15.00
C GLU A 83 -13.17 -8.93 -16.15
N ARG A 84 -13.20 -8.45 -17.39
CA ARG A 84 -13.33 -9.26 -18.61
C ARG A 84 -11.97 -9.59 -19.22
#